data_AF-A0A7X4HWG0-F1
#
_entry.id   AF-A0A7X4HWG0-F1
#
_cell.length_a   1.000
_cell.length_b   1.000
_cell.length_c   1.000
_cell.angle_alpha   90.00
_cell.angle_beta   90.00
_cell.angle_gamma   90.00
#
_symmetry.space_group_name_H-M   'P 1'
#
loop_
_entity.id
_entity.type
_entity.pdbx_description
1 polymer ?
#
loop_
_entity_poly.entity_id
_entity_poly.type
_entity_poly.pdbx_seq_one_letter_code
_entity_poly.pdbx_strand_id
1 'polypeptide(L)'
;MAEHDERVAAGRENTMQTGPLGSTIHVLRADAGTIAALAGIDWNRSFSRVCLDPLRGLITLMTPSRLHEDLTDILARIVDAAGNAITGAARDLRHTRLRAPDDPPDTGMEPDCAFYLGERARAYRNALAEGEAAADAFLERTPLDLVVEAEITHGDESRIGRYADLGVRELWRLHGRKGTRDLRVEFLALRPGTMPRELAASEVLGGLTPDDICEAVDGVRLSVTIDEWTSAVARIVRRRRRASVRVRDEAPPYAARTG
;
A
#
# COMPACT_ATOMS: atom_id res chain seq x y z
N MET A 1 -35.42 10.43 -23.23
CA MET A 1 -33.99 10.75 -23.42
C MET A 1 -33.59 12.09 -22.79
N ALA A 2 -34.31 12.56 -21.75
CA ALA A 2 -34.00 13.79 -21.02
C ALA A 2 -34.06 13.62 -19.49
N GLU A 3 -34.37 12.42 -18.98
CA GLU A 3 -34.46 12.13 -17.51
C GLU A 3 -33.26 11.32 -16.99
N HIS A 4 -32.29 11.00 -17.84
CA HIS A 4 -31.07 10.32 -17.40
C HIS A 4 -29.95 11.31 -16.97
N ASP A 5 -30.11 12.60 -17.28
CA ASP A 5 -29.12 13.65 -17.00
C ASP A 5 -29.31 14.35 -15.64
N GLU A 6 -30.44 14.20 -14.96
CA GLU A 6 -30.68 14.85 -13.66
C GLU A 6 -30.21 14.04 -12.44
N ARG A 7 -29.82 12.77 -12.62
CA ARG A 7 -29.30 11.93 -11.53
C ARG A 7 -27.78 12.02 -11.33
N VAL A 8 -27.06 12.73 -12.21
CA VAL A 8 -25.61 13.04 -12.07
C VAL A 8 -25.38 14.29 -11.21
N ALA A 9 -26.45 14.96 -10.75
CA ALA A 9 -26.37 16.22 -10.00
C ALA A 9 -26.49 16.07 -8.46
N ALA A 10 -26.70 14.87 -7.92
CA ALA A 10 -26.86 14.65 -6.48
C ALA A 10 -25.70 13.83 -5.90
N GLY A 11 -24.67 14.51 -5.36
CA GLY A 11 -23.54 13.89 -4.64
C GLY A 11 -22.18 14.60 -4.80
N ARG A 12 -22.18 15.92 -5.03
CA ARG A 12 -21.01 16.75 -5.36
C ARG A 12 -20.48 17.50 -4.13
N GLU A 13 -19.82 16.83 -3.20
CA GLU A 13 -19.08 17.55 -2.15
C GLU A 13 -17.59 17.30 -2.26
N ASN A 14 -16.84 18.37 -2.51
CA ASN A 14 -15.42 18.42 -2.22
C ASN A 14 -15.26 18.24 -0.71
N THR A 15 -14.48 17.26 -0.30
CA THR A 15 -14.32 16.96 1.13
C THR A 15 -12.94 17.36 1.59
N MET A 16 -12.88 18.11 2.70
CA MET A 16 -11.67 18.29 3.49
C MET A 16 -11.86 17.53 4.80
N GLN A 17 -10.90 16.69 5.15
CA GLN A 17 -10.92 15.96 6.40
C GLN A 17 -9.53 15.90 7.02
N THR A 18 -9.48 15.97 8.34
CA THR A 18 -8.28 15.65 9.10
C THR A 18 -8.41 14.23 9.61
N GLY A 19 -7.50 13.37 9.19
CA GLY A 19 -7.48 11.99 9.63
C GLY A 19 -7.06 11.83 11.10
N PRO A 20 -7.14 10.59 11.63
CA PRO A 20 -6.83 10.28 13.02
C PRO A 20 -5.35 10.41 13.44
N LEU A 21 -4.40 10.23 12.51
CA LEU A 21 -2.97 10.54 12.70
C LEU A 21 -2.67 12.03 12.48
N GLY A 22 -3.65 12.81 12.03
CA GLY A 22 -3.59 14.27 11.95
C GLY A 22 -3.24 14.82 10.57
N SER A 23 -3.16 13.97 9.53
CA SER A 23 -2.96 14.46 8.17
C SER A 23 -4.21 15.15 7.66
N THR A 24 -4.03 16.16 6.82
CA THR A 24 -5.16 16.83 6.14
C THR A 24 -5.24 16.31 4.72
N ILE A 25 -6.42 15.83 4.33
CA ILE A 25 -6.70 15.26 3.02
C ILE A 25 -7.85 16.05 2.39
N HIS A 26 -7.60 16.58 1.20
CA HIS A 26 -8.60 17.18 0.34
C HIS A 26 -8.88 16.24 -0.82
N VAL A 27 -10.15 15.89 -1.02
CA VAL A 27 -10.61 15.14 -2.19
C VAL A 27 -11.53 16.04 -2.99
N LEU A 28 -11.11 16.32 -4.22
CA LEU A 28 -11.85 17.14 -5.18
C LEU A 28 -12.28 16.27 -6.36
N ARG A 29 -13.36 16.67 -7.02
CA ARG A 29 -13.83 16.04 -8.25
C ARG A 29 -13.67 16.97 -9.43
N ALA A 30 -13.20 16.41 -10.54
CA ALA A 30 -13.07 17.10 -11.81
C ALA A 30 -13.22 16.09 -12.96
N ASP A 31 -13.58 16.54 -14.16
CA ASP A 31 -13.59 15.69 -15.34
C ASP A 31 -12.17 15.28 -15.76
N ALA A 32 -12.06 14.22 -16.55
CA ALA A 32 -10.79 13.67 -16.99
C ALA A 32 -9.91 14.70 -17.75
N GLY A 33 -10.53 15.58 -18.54
CA GLY A 33 -9.82 16.62 -19.30
C GLY A 33 -9.19 17.66 -18.37
N THR A 34 -9.94 18.11 -17.37
CA THR A 34 -9.43 19.00 -16.33
C THR A 34 -8.28 18.36 -15.56
N ILE A 35 -8.43 17.10 -15.13
CA ILE A 35 -7.35 16.40 -14.39
C ILE A 35 -6.10 16.24 -15.24
N ALA A 36 -6.24 15.90 -16.51
CA ALA A 36 -5.11 15.80 -17.43
C ALA A 36 -4.41 17.16 -17.62
N ALA A 37 -5.16 18.26 -17.71
CA ALA A 37 -4.58 19.60 -17.79
C ALA A 37 -3.81 19.98 -16.50
N LEU A 38 -4.32 19.54 -15.34
CA LEU A 38 -3.68 19.76 -14.04
C LEU A 38 -2.40 18.93 -13.83
N ALA A 39 -2.23 17.83 -14.55
CA ALA A 39 -1.02 16.99 -14.46
C ALA A 39 0.26 17.74 -14.86
N GLY A 40 0.16 18.75 -15.72
CA GLY A 40 1.30 19.59 -16.12
C GLY A 40 1.77 20.61 -15.08
N ILE A 41 1.13 20.67 -13.90
CA ILE A 41 1.49 21.61 -12.83
C ILE A 41 2.50 20.96 -11.88
N ASP A 42 3.53 21.70 -11.49
CA ASP A 42 4.44 21.32 -10.41
C ASP A 42 3.76 21.49 -9.04
N TRP A 43 2.96 20.50 -8.66
CA TRP A 43 2.21 20.47 -7.40
C TRP A 43 3.08 20.43 -6.15
N ASN A 44 4.34 19.98 -6.28
CA ASN A 44 5.27 19.80 -5.16
C ASN A 44 5.63 21.11 -4.44
N ARG A 45 5.30 22.26 -5.04
CA ARG A 45 5.45 23.58 -4.42
C ARG A 45 4.42 23.88 -3.34
N SER A 46 3.27 23.21 -3.36
CA SER A 46 2.13 23.55 -2.50
C SER A 46 1.58 22.36 -1.73
N PHE A 47 1.75 21.14 -2.24
CA PHE A 47 1.33 19.92 -1.58
C PHE A 47 2.46 18.90 -1.65
N SER A 48 2.64 18.18 -0.56
CA SER A 48 3.65 17.13 -0.45
C SER A 48 3.27 15.85 -1.17
N ARG A 49 1.96 15.61 -1.40
CA ARG A 49 1.46 14.44 -2.12
C ARG A 49 0.22 14.78 -2.92
N VAL A 50 0.24 14.45 -4.21
CA VAL A 50 -0.85 14.72 -5.15
C VAL A 50 -1.11 13.49 -6.00
N CYS A 51 -2.32 12.96 -5.86
CA CYS A 51 -2.82 11.88 -6.70
C CYS A 51 -3.89 12.42 -7.63
N LEU A 52 -3.71 12.17 -8.92
CA LEU A 52 -4.62 12.54 -9.99
C LEU A 52 -5.15 11.25 -10.60
N ASP A 53 -6.45 10.99 -10.45
CA ASP A 53 -7.12 9.83 -11.03
C ASP A 53 -8.16 10.32 -12.07
N PRO A 54 -7.75 10.48 -13.34
CA PRO A 54 -8.62 10.95 -14.40
C PRO A 54 -9.73 9.93 -14.73
N LEU A 55 -9.51 8.64 -14.48
CA LEU A 55 -10.50 7.60 -14.72
C LEU A 55 -11.69 7.73 -13.75
N ARG A 56 -11.42 8.09 -12.50
CA ARG A 56 -12.47 8.29 -11.47
C ARG A 56 -12.91 9.73 -11.29
N GLY A 57 -12.25 10.67 -11.96
CA GLY A 57 -12.50 12.10 -11.79
C GLY A 57 -12.13 12.59 -10.38
N LEU A 58 -11.02 12.11 -9.82
CA LEU A 58 -10.58 12.42 -8.46
C LEU A 58 -9.23 13.13 -8.44
N ILE A 59 -9.13 14.13 -7.56
CA ILE A 59 -7.89 14.80 -7.19
C ILE A 59 -7.76 14.66 -5.67
N THR A 60 -6.73 13.96 -5.21
CA THR A 60 -6.41 13.85 -3.78
C THR A 60 -5.18 14.67 -3.49
N LEU A 61 -5.33 15.67 -2.62
CA LEU A 61 -4.24 16.50 -2.11
C LEU A 61 -4.04 16.19 -0.64
N MET A 62 -2.84 15.81 -0.25
CA MET A 62 -2.53 15.42 1.11
C MET A 62 -1.37 16.21 1.68
N THR A 63 -1.57 16.69 2.90
CA THR A 63 -0.54 17.21 3.79
C THR A 63 -0.40 16.23 4.96
N PRO A 64 0.61 15.34 4.92
CA PRO A 64 0.81 14.33 5.94
C PRO A 64 1.22 14.99 7.26
N SER A 65 0.76 14.43 8.37
CA SER A 65 1.27 14.83 9.68
C SER A 65 2.66 14.24 9.94
N ARG A 66 3.35 14.77 10.95
CA ARG A 66 4.62 14.18 11.39
C ARG A 66 4.46 12.73 11.83
N LEU A 67 3.36 12.42 12.52
CA LEU A 67 3.08 11.06 12.99
C LEU A 67 2.82 10.12 11.81
N HIS A 68 2.16 10.59 10.75
CA HIS A 68 1.94 9.82 9.51
C HIS A 68 3.26 9.44 8.86
N GLU A 69 4.16 10.42 8.67
CA GLU A 69 5.48 10.17 8.05
C GLU A 69 6.34 9.25 8.93
N ASP A 70 6.39 9.50 10.24
CA ASP A 70 7.15 8.66 11.18
C ASP A 70 6.64 7.19 11.14
N LEU A 71 5.32 6.97 11.09
CA LEU A 71 4.75 5.62 11.01
C LEU A 71 4.99 4.96 9.65
N THR A 72 4.91 5.73 8.57
CA THR A 72 5.19 5.23 7.22
C THR A 72 6.65 4.78 7.10
N ASP A 73 7.59 5.55 7.65
CA ASP A 73 9.01 5.18 7.74
C ASP A 73 9.22 3.87 8.50
N ILE A 74 8.54 3.73 9.65
CA ILE A 74 8.61 2.53 10.48
C ILE A 74 8.07 1.31 9.72
N LEU A 75 6.90 1.45 9.09
CA LEU A 75 6.27 0.40 8.30
C LEU A 75 7.14 -0.03 7.13
N ALA A 76 7.72 0.92 6.40
CA ALA A 76 8.60 0.63 5.27
C ALA A 76 9.80 -0.23 5.70
N ARG A 77 10.43 0.13 6.82
CA ARG A 77 11.55 -0.64 7.39
C ARG A 77 11.12 -2.02 7.86
N ILE A 78 9.98 -2.14 8.54
CA ILE A 78 9.45 -3.45 8.98
C ILE A 78 9.23 -4.35 7.76
N VAL A 79 8.60 -3.84 6.71
CA VAL A 79 8.34 -4.61 5.48
C VAL A 79 9.64 -4.98 4.78
N ASP A 80 10.60 -4.08 4.67
CA ASP A 80 11.90 -4.39 4.06
C ASP A 80 12.64 -5.50 4.82
N ALA A 81 12.72 -5.38 6.15
CA ALA A 81 13.36 -6.40 6.99
C ALA A 81 12.62 -7.75 6.92
N ALA A 82 11.29 -7.74 7.04
CA ALA A 82 10.47 -8.94 6.93
C ALA A 82 10.56 -9.58 5.55
N GLY A 83 10.50 -8.78 4.49
CA GLY A 83 10.57 -9.23 3.10
C GLY A 83 11.91 -9.87 2.79
N ASN A 84 13.02 -9.23 3.17
CA ASN A 84 14.35 -9.82 3.05
C ASN A 84 14.47 -11.11 3.86
N ALA A 85 13.98 -11.14 5.09
CA ALA A 85 14.08 -12.31 5.96
C ALA A 85 13.18 -13.48 5.52
N ILE A 86 11.97 -13.22 5.05
CA ILE A 86 10.96 -14.25 4.71
C ILE A 86 11.07 -14.68 3.26
N THR A 87 11.11 -13.73 2.33
CA THR A 87 11.06 -13.97 0.87
C THR A 87 12.44 -13.94 0.22
N GLY A 88 13.47 -13.52 0.96
CA GLY A 88 14.86 -13.49 0.50
C GLY A 88 15.23 -12.24 -0.31
N ALA A 89 14.29 -11.32 -0.58
CA ALA A 89 14.56 -10.00 -1.14
C ALA A 89 13.34 -9.08 -0.95
N ALA A 90 13.57 -7.80 -0.68
CA ALA A 90 12.55 -6.75 -0.77
C ALA A 90 13.09 -5.58 -1.58
N ARG A 91 12.16 -4.84 -2.21
CA ARG A 91 12.47 -3.57 -2.85
C ARG A 91 11.37 -2.57 -2.55
N ASP A 92 11.74 -1.50 -1.84
CA ASP A 92 10.90 -0.32 -1.62
C ASP A 92 10.84 0.57 -2.88
N LEU A 93 9.65 1.07 -3.16
CA LEU A 93 9.24 1.90 -4.29
C LEU A 93 8.35 3.07 -3.83
N ARG A 94 8.48 3.53 -2.56
CA ARG A 94 7.71 4.63 -1.94
C ARG A 94 7.61 5.96 -2.72
N HIS A 95 8.45 6.16 -3.74
CA HIS A 95 8.41 7.36 -4.59
C HIS A 95 7.94 7.07 -6.02
N THR A 96 7.42 5.87 -6.27
CA THR A 96 6.95 5.46 -7.59
C THR A 96 5.47 5.75 -7.72
N ARG A 97 5.13 6.57 -8.71
CA ARG A 97 3.74 6.79 -9.14
C ARG A 97 3.25 5.57 -9.91
N LEU A 98 2.22 4.91 -9.38
CA LEU A 98 1.59 3.75 -10.00
C LEU A 98 0.50 4.20 -10.96
N ARG A 99 0.61 3.79 -12.23
CA ARG A 99 -0.32 4.14 -13.28
C ARG A 99 -0.60 2.96 -14.18
N ALA A 100 -1.80 2.93 -14.75
CA ALA A 100 -2.11 2.04 -15.85
C ALA A 100 -1.42 2.55 -17.13
N PRO A 101 -1.13 1.69 -18.12
CA PRO A 101 -0.51 2.12 -19.37
C PRO A 101 -1.27 3.24 -20.10
N ASP A 102 -2.59 3.25 -19.98
CA ASP A 102 -3.48 4.22 -20.65
C ASP A 102 -3.73 5.49 -19.81
N ASP A 103 -3.13 5.60 -18.62
CA ASP A 103 -3.24 6.81 -17.81
C ASP A 103 -2.42 7.95 -18.44
N PRO A 104 -2.94 9.20 -18.42
CA PRO A 104 -2.17 10.37 -18.80
C PRO A 104 -0.83 10.46 -18.03
N PRO A 105 0.23 11.00 -18.65
CA PRO A 105 1.49 11.27 -17.96
C PRO A 105 1.28 12.09 -16.69
N ASP A 106 2.13 11.88 -15.69
CA ASP A 106 2.11 12.58 -14.40
C ASP A 106 0.79 12.41 -13.58
N THR A 107 -0.06 11.46 -13.97
CA THR A 107 -1.21 11.00 -13.20
C THR A 107 -0.98 9.60 -12.61
N GLY A 108 -1.82 9.22 -11.65
CA GLY A 108 -1.74 7.94 -10.96
C GLY A 108 -1.64 8.06 -9.45
N MET A 109 -1.43 6.90 -8.83
CA MET A 109 -1.43 6.70 -7.38
C MET A 109 -0.03 6.81 -6.80
N GLU A 110 0.10 7.50 -5.68
CA GLU A 110 1.33 7.55 -4.87
C GLU A 110 1.04 6.91 -3.51
N PRO A 111 1.32 5.61 -3.34
CA PRO A 111 1.15 4.94 -2.05
C PRO A 111 2.14 5.45 -1.00
N ASP A 112 1.78 5.33 0.28
CA ASP A 112 2.71 5.56 1.38
C ASP A 112 3.93 4.66 1.35
N CYS A 113 3.74 3.37 1.06
CA CYS A 113 4.83 2.47 0.72
C CYS A 113 4.40 1.50 -0.40
N ALA A 114 5.35 1.12 -1.25
CA ALA A 114 5.14 0.17 -2.32
C ALA A 114 6.29 -0.83 -2.39
N PHE A 115 5.98 -2.11 -2.58
CA PHE A 115 6.99 -3.16 -2.56
C PHE A 115 6.83 -4.19 -3.67
N TYR A 116 7.99 -4.54 -4.23
CA TYR A 116 8.22 -5.88 -4.75
C TYR A 116 8.89 -6.75 -3.69
N LEU A 117 8.54 -8.03 -3.67
CA LEU A 117 9.07 -9.02 -2.74
C LEU A 117 9.60 -10.26 -3.49
N GLY A 118 10.53 -10.98 -2.89
CA GLY A 118 11.08 -12.24 -3.41
C GLY A 118 11.64 -12.14 -4.84
N GLU A 119 11.13 -12.98 -5.74
CA GLU A 119 11.58 -13.03 -7.13
C GLU A 119 11.31 -11.73 -7.89
N ARG A 120 10.17 -11.08 -7.66
CA ARG A 120 9.83 -9.80 -8.32
C ARG A 120 10.78 -8.70 -7.91
N ALA A 121 11.20 -8.66 -6.64
CA ALA A 121 12.19 -7.71 -6.16
C ALA A 121 13.55 -7.89 -6.86
N ARG A 122 13.95 -9.15 -7.09
CA ARG A 122 15.19 -9.49 -7.80
C ARG A 122 15.10 -9.13 -9.28
N ALA A 123 13.97 -9.45 -9.92
CA ALA A 123 13.73 -9.12 -11.32
C ALA A 123 13.73 -7.60 -11.57
N TYR A 124 13.06 -6.83 -10.70
CA TYR A 124 13.11 -5.38 -10.77
C TYR A 124 14.53 -4.83 -10.61
N ARG A 125 15.32 -5.39 -9.68
CA ARG A 125 16.73 -4.98 -9.49
C ARG A 125 17.56 -5.24 -10.75
N ASN A 126 17.33 -6.37 -11.43
CA ASN A 126 18.01 -6.67 -12.69
C ASN A 126 17.62 -5.68 -13.77
N ALA A 127 16.32 -5.37 -13.92
CA ALA A 127 15.84 -4.36 -14.86
C ALA A 127 16.46 -2.98 -14.58
N LEU A 128 16.53 -2.58 -13.31
CA LEU A 128 17.18 -1.33 -12.92
C LEU A 128 18.68 -1.30 -13.24
N ALA A 129 19.37 -2.44 -13.17
CA ALA A 129 20.77 -2.55 -13.56
C ALA A 129 20.98 -2.42 -15.08
N GLU A 130 19.95 -2.69 -15.89
CA GLU A 130 19.94 -2.45 -17.34
C GLU A 130 19.63 -0.98 -17.68
N GLY A 131 18.96 -0.26 -16.79
CA GLY A 131 18.72 1.19 -16.86
C GLY A 131 17.32 1.59 -16.39
N GLU A 132 17.11 2.90 -16.23
CA GLU A 132 15.82 3.46 -15.76
C GLU A 132 14.65 3.06 -16.66
N ALA A 133 14.82 3.14 -17.99
CA ALA A 133 13.78 2.75 -18.94
C ALA A 133 13.36 1.27 -18.81
N ALA A 134 14.29 0.37 -18.47
CA ALA A 134 13.97 -1.04 -18.25
C ALA A 134 13.23 -1.25 -16.92
N ALA A 135 13.60 -0.51 -15.87
CA ALA A 135 12.88 -0.50 -14.59
C ALA A 135 11.46 0.05 -14.74
N ASP A 136 11.27 1.16 -15.45
CA ASP A 136 9.96 1.76 -15.72
C ASP A 136 9.07 0.79 -16.51
N ALA A 137 9.63 0.18 -17.56
CA ALA A 137 8.92 -0.82 -18.35
C ALA A 137 8.55 -2.07 -17.53
N PHE A 138 9.36 -2.44 -16.52
CA PHE A 138 9.03 -3.50 -15.59
C PHE A 138 7.86 -3.11 -14.67
N LEU A 139 7.88 -1.88 -14.12
CA LEU A 139 6.83 -1.34 -13.27
C LEU A 139 5.47 -1.29 -13.99
N GLU A 140 5.46 -0.85 -15.25
CA GLU A 140 4.23 -0.78 -16.06
C GLU A 140 3.59 -2.16 -16.31
N ARG A 141 4.39 -3.23 -16.37
CA ARG A 141 3.90 -4.59 -16.70
C ARG A 141 3.70 -5.49 -15.49
N THR A 142 4.32 -5.17 -14.37
CA THR A 142 4.39 -6.09 -13.22
C THR A 142 3.68 -5.47 -12.02
N PRO A 143 2.53 -6.01 -11.61
CA PRO A 143 1.83 -5.49 -10.43
C PRO A 143 2.64 -5.67 -9.15
N LEU A 144 2.56 -4.70 -8.25
CA LEU A 144 3.21 -4.74 -6.94
C LEU A 144 2.71 -5.92 -6.08
N ASP A 145 3.59 -6.39 -5.20
CA ASP A 145 3.23 -7.42 -4.23
C ASP A 145 2.47 -6.83 -3.05
N LEU A 146 2.94 -5.69 -2.55
CA LEU A 146 2.39 -5.06 -1.35
C LEU A 146 2.36 -3.54 -1.51
N VAL A 147 1.22 -2.94 -1.21
CA VAL A 147 1.09 -1.52 -0.91
C VAL A 147 0.77 -1.37 0.57
N VAL A 148 1.32 -0.35 1.21
CA VAL A 148 0.96 0.05 2.57
C VAL A 148 0.45 1.47 2.52
N GLU A 149 -0.65 1.73 3.21
CA GLU A 149 -1.22 3.07 3.38
C GLU A 149 -1.45 3.30 4.87
N ALA A 150 -0.83 4.36 5.39
CA ALA A 150 -1.18 4.91 6.68
C ALA A 150 -2.40 5.83 6.51
N GLU A 151 -3.35 5.77 7.42
CA GLU A 151 -4.41 6.76 7.50
C GLU A 151 -5.30 6.89 6.24
N ILE A 152 -5.87 5.78 5.76
CA ILE A 152 -6.94 5.87 4.76
C ILE A 152 -8.20 6.40 5.44
N THR A 153 -8.64 7.57 4.99
CA THR A 153 -9.87 8.23 5.43
C THR A 153 -11.04 7.88 4.50
N HIS A 154 -12.29 8.05 4.94
CA HIS A 154 -13.48 7.62 4.18
C HIS A 154 -13.54 8.22 2.76
N GLY A 155 -13.17 9.49 2.62
CA GLY A 155 -13.09 10.14 1.29
C GLY A 155 -12.06 9.53 0.33
N ASP A 156 -11.15 8.70 0.82
CA ASP A 156 -10.03 8.13 0.07
C ASP A 156 -10.15 6.60 -0.13
N GLU A 157 -11.29 5.99 0.24
CA GLU A 157 -11.53 4.55 0.08
C GLU A 157 -11.54 4.11 -1.39
N SER A 158 -11.82 5.02 -2.32
CA SER A 158 -11.73 4.75 -3.76
C SER A 158 -10.32 4.34 -4.21
N ARG A 159 -9.27 4.67 -3.44
CA ARG A 159 -7.89 4.22 -3.70
C ARG A 159 -7.77 2.71 -3.66
N ILE A 160 -8.53 2.04 -2.80
CA ILE A 160 -8.47 0.58 -2.66
C ILE A 160 -8.89 -0.09 -3.97
N GLY A 161 -9.99 0.41 -4.57
CA GLY A 161 -10.44 -0.06 -5.89
C GLY A 161 -9.41 0.21 -6.97
N ARG A 162 -8.75 1.38 -6.94
CA ARG A 162 -7.67 1.68 -7.90
C ARG A 162 -6.47 0.75 -7.76
N TYR A 163 -6.02 0.45 -6.55
CA TYR A 163 -4.94 -0.53 -6.37
C TYR A 163 -5.32 -1.93 -6.86
N ALA A 164 -6.58 -2.35 -6.65
CA ALA A 164 -7.07 -3.61 -7.20
C ALA A 164 -7.04 -3.61 -8.73
N ASP A 165 -7.45 -2.53 -9.39
CA ASP A 165 -7.39 -2.40 -10.86
C ASP A 165 -5.96 -2.39 -11.39
N LEU A 166 -5.02 -1.80 -10.65
CA LEU A 166 -3.58 -1.84 -10.96
C LEU A 166 -2.95 -3.22 -10.68
N GLY A 167 -3.73 -4.19 -10.20
CA GLY A 167 -3.30 -5.56 -9.96
C GLY A 167 -2.45 -5.75 -8.70
N VAL A 168 -2.38 -4.76 -7.81
CA VAL A 168 -1.70 -4.89 -6.50
C VAL A 168 -2.26 -6.12 -5.80
N ARG A 169 -1.40 -6.97 -5.24
CA ARG A 169 -1.84 -8.26 -4.65
C ARG A 169 -2.40 -8.11 -3.25
N GLU A 170 -1.75 -7.29 -2.43
CA GLU A 170 -2.07 -7.09 -1.02
C GLU A 170 -1.93 -5.60 -0.66
N LEU A 171 -2.87 -5.11 0.14
CA LEU A 171 -2.85 -3.76 0.72
C LEU A 171 -2.89 -3.86 2.23
N TRP A 172 -1.97 -3.18 2.90
CA TRP A 172 -2.01 -2.99 4.36
C TRP A 172 -2.51 -1.59 4.67
N ARG A 173 -3.51 -1.50 5.54
CA ARG A 173 -4.06 -0.22 6.01
C ARG A 173 -3.74 -0.07 7.47
N LEU A 174 -3.01 0.99 7.82
CA LEU A 174 -2.80 1.38 9.21
C LEU A 174 -3.82 2.43 9.60
N HIS A 175 -4.64 2.11 10.59
CA HIS A 175 -5.61 3.00 11.19
C HIS A 175 -5.12 3.47 12.56
N GLY A 176 -5.15 4.78 12.78
CA GLY A 176 -5.06 5.34 14.12
C GLY A 176 -6.45 5.66 14.66
N ARG A 177 -6.57 5.76 15.99
CA ARG A 177 -7.71 6.43 16.61
C ARG A 177 -7.29 7.82 17.07
N LYS A 178 -8.05 8.84 16.64
CA LYS A 178 -7.76 10.25 16.92
C LYS A 178 -7.53 10.48 18.42
N GLY A 179 -6.40 11.10 18.76
CA GLY A 179 -6.04 11.43 20.14
C GLY A 179 -5.59 10.23 21.00
N THR A 180 -5.37 9.07 20.40
CA THR A 180 -4.87 7.87 21.09
C THR A 180 -3.57 7.38 20.45
N ARG A 181 -2.87 6.47 21.14
CA ARG A 181 -1.74 5.72 20.56
C ARG A 181 -2.18 4.41 19.93
N ASP A 182 -3.48 4.11 19.94
CA ASP A 182 -4.01 2.84 19.47
C ASP A 182 -3.90 2.79 17.94
N LEU A 183 -3.15 1.80 17.48
CA LEU A 183 -2.94 1.51 16.07
C LEU A 183 -3.60 0.17 15.76
N ARG A 184 -4.35 0.13 14.66
CA ARG A 184 -4.90 -1.09 14.09
C ARG A 184 -4.38 -1.26 12.69
N VAL A 185 -3.96 -2.46 12.36
CA VAL A 185 -3.57 -2.84 11.00
C VAL A 185 -4.66 -3.73 10.42
N GLU A 186 -5.00 -3.51 9.15
CA GLU A 186 -5.85 -4.39 8.36
C GLU A 186 -5.09 -4.84 7.12
N PHE A 187 -5.17 -6.13 6.80
CA PHE A 187 -4.60 -6.67 5.57
C PHE A 187 -5.72 -7.02 4.61
N LEU A 188 -5.59 -6.58 3.36
CA LEU A 188 -6.57 -6.80 2.31
C LEU A 188 -5.93 -7.50 1.13
N ALA A 189 -6.46 -8.67 0.75
CA ALA A 189 -6.19 -9.24 -0.56
C ALA A 189 -6.98 -8.47 -1.61
N LEU A 190 -6.29 -8.01 -2.64
CA LEU A 190 -6.86 -7.27 -3.75
C LEU A 190 -6.85 -8.14 -5.01
N ARG A 191 -7.96 -8.13 -5.75
CA ARG A 191 -8.05 -8.73 -7.09
C ARG A 191 -8.89 -7.81 -7.97
N PRO A 192 -8.49 -7.56 -9.24
CA PRO A 192 -9.25 -6.71 -10.15
C PRO A 192 -10.71 -7.16 -10.26
N GLY A 193 -11.64 -6.20 -10.26
CA GLY A 193 -13.07 -6.46 -10.43
C GLY A 193 -13.76 -7.18 -9.26
N THR A 194 -13.10 -7.33 -8.11
CA THR A 194 -13.70 -7.95 -6.92
C THR A 194 -13.58 -7.04 -5.70
N MET A 195 -14.46 -7.23 -4.72
CA MET A 195 -14.36 -6.53 -3.46
C MET A 195 -13.11 -6.99 -2.69
N PRO A 196 -12.38 -6.07 -2.03
CA PRO A 196 -11.26 -6.42 -1.17
C PRO A 196 -11.66 -7.45 -0.11
N ARG A 197 -10.79 -8.44 0.13
CA ARG A 197 -11.02 -9.47 1.14
C ARG A 197 -10.04 -9.30 2.29
N GLU A 198 -10.55 -9.22 3.51
CA GLU A 198 -9.72 -9.16 4.71
C GLU A 198 -8.91 -10.46 4.90
N LEU A 199 -7.66 -10.28 5.33
CA LEU A 199 -6.71 -11.36 5.58
C LEU A 199 -6.36 -11.43 7.06
N ALA A 200 -6.49 -12.61 7.64
CA ALA A 200 -5.98 -12.89 8.99
C ALA A 200 -4.43 -12.91 9.02
N ALA A 201 -3.79 -13.18 7.88
CA ALA A 201 -2.35 -13.20 7.72
C ALA A 201 -1.94 -12.89 6.28
N SER A 202 -0.77 -12.27 6.11
CA SER A 202 -0.23 -11.85 4.82
C SER A 202 0.04 -13.04 3.90
N GLU A 203 -0.47 -12.96 2.67
CA GLU A 203 -0.22 -13.94 1.60
C GLU A 203 1.17 -13.71 1.00
N VAL A 204 1.66 -12.47 0.98
CA VAL A 204 2.95 -12.10 0.37
C VAL A 204 4.14 -12.11 1.34
N LEU A 205 3.89 -12.02 2.65
CA LEU A 205 4.90 -12.09 3.71
C LEU A 205 4.67 -13.27 4.66
N GLY A 206 4.40 -14.44 4.08
CA GLY A 206 4.57 -15.74 4.73
C GLY A 206 3.80 -15.91 6.06
N GLY A 207 2.59 -15.34 6.15
CA GLY A 207 1.72 -15.53 7.32
C GLY A 207 2.01 -14.60 8.49
N LEU A 208 2.71 -13.48 8.29
CA LEU A 208 2.66 -12.36 9.25
C LEU A 208 1.21 -11.94 9.47
N THR A 209 0.85 -11.60 10.69
CA THR A 209 -0.50 -11.17 11.07
C THR A 209 -0.54 -9.66 11.33
N PRO A 210 -1.71 -9.02 11.30
CA PRO A 210 -1.84 -7.62 11.71
C PRO A 210 -1.25 -7.33 13.10
N ASP A 211 -1.46 -8.24 14.06
CA ASP A 211 -0.92 -8.12 15.43
C ASP A 211 0.60 -8.15 15.45
N ASP A 212 1.23 -8.94 14.57
CA ASP A 212 2.69 -8.94 14.43
C ASP A 212 3.19 -7.56 13.98
N ILE A 213 2.45 -6.86 13.12
CA ILE A 213 2.81 -5.52 12.66
C ILE A 213 2.60 -4.49 13.78
N CYS A 214 1.50 -4.56 14.52
CA CYS A 214 1.29 -3.70 15.69
C CYS A 214 2.41 -3.91 16.74
N GLU A 215 2.74 -5.16 17.08
CA GLU A 215 3.85 -5.48 18.00
C GLU A 215 5.18 -4.91 17.50
N ALA A 216 5.46 -5.04 16.20
CA ALA A 216 6.67 -4.49 15.60
C ALA A 216 6.70 -2.97 15.70
N VAL A 217 5.63 -2.27 15.30
CA VAL A 217 5.51 -0.81 15.35
C VAL A 217 5.71 -0.29 16.77
N ASP A 218 5.03 -0.87 17.75
CA ASP A 218 5.20 -0.49 19.16
C ASP A 218 6.63 -0.73 19.64
N GLY A 219 7.22 -1.87 19.26
CA GLY A 219 8.62 -2.17 19.52
C GLY A 219 9.54 -1.09 18.95
N VAL A 220 9.33 -0.64 17.71
CA VAL A 220 10.16 0.40 17.08
C VAL A 220 10.02 1.73 17.81
N ARG A 221 8.79 2.13 18.13
CA ARG A 221 8.50 3.42 18.80
C ARG A 221 9.11 3.50 20.20
N LEU A 222 9.28 2.35 20.85
CA LEU A 222 9.87 2.23 22.19
C LEU A 222 11.38 1.94 22.16
N SER A 223 11.93 1.55 21.01
CA SER A 223 13.35 1.24 20.86
C SER A 223 14.20 2.51 20.85
N VAL A 224 15.38 2.44 21.47
CA VAL A 224 16.33 3.55 21.51
C VAL A 224 17.41 3.36 20.42
N THR A 225 17.56 2.13 19.90
CA THR A 225 18.61 1.74 18.95
C THR A 225 18.11 0.95 17.74
N ILE A 226 18.89 0.95 16.65
CA ILE A 226 18.64 0.18 15.42
C ILE A 226 18.73 -1.34 15.66
N ASP A 227 19.55 -1.77 16.62
CA ASP A 227 19.75 -3.20 16.92
C ASP A 227 18.54 -3.80 17.67
N GLU A 228 17.93 -3.03 18.58
CA GLU A 228 16.69 -3.41 19.27
C GLU A 228 15.53 -3.56 18.28
N TRP A 229 15.44 -2.64 17.33
CA TRP A 229 14.49 -2.68 16.23
C TRP A 229 14.64 -3.95 15.38
N THR A 230 15.85 -4.20 14.87
CA THR A 230 16.16 -5.36 14.03
C THR A 230 15.84 -6.66 14.78
N SER A 231 16.12 -6.69 16.07
CA SER A 231 15.84 -7.82 16.95
C SER A 231 14.34 -8.04 17.15
N ALA A 232 13.53 -6.98 17.25
CA ALA A 232 12.07 -7.09 17.38
C ALA A 232 11.44 -7.70 16.12
N VAL A 233 11.77 -7.19 14.94
CA VAL A 233 11.29 -7.74 13.66
C VAL A 233 11.78 -9.17 13.47
N ALA A 234 13.07 -9.44 13.75
CA ALA A 234 13.62 -10.79 13.65
C ALA A 234 12.94 -11.79 14.60
N ARG A 235 12.53 -11.37 15.81
CA ARG A 235 11.83 -12.22 16.78
C ARG A 235 10.48 -12.67 16.23
N ILE A 236 9.71 -11.74 15.66
CA ILE A 236 8.42 -11.99 15.04
C ILE A 236 8.56 -12.94 13.85
N VAL A 237 9.51 -12.66 12.96
CA VAL A 237 9.79 -13.53 11.80
C VAL A 237 10.20 -14.94 12.23
N ARG A 238 11.09 -15.07 13.24
CA ARG A 238 11.51 -16.37 13.77
C ARG A 238 10.35 -17.13 14.41
N ARG A 239 9.49 -16.45 15.17
CA ARG A 239 8.29 -17.04 15.80
C ARG A 239 7.38 -17.64 14.74
N ARG A 240 7.11 -16.90 13.65
CA ARG A 240 6.24 -17.36 12.57
C ARG A 240 6.87 -18.47 11.75
N ARG A 241 8.15 -18.37 11.36
CA ARG A 241 8.86 -19.49 10.69
C ARG A 241 8.78 -20.80 11.48
N ARG A 242 8.94 -20.76 12.81
CA ARG A 242 8.81 -21.94 13.67
C ARG A 242 7.38 -22.50 13.72
N ALA A 243 6.37 -21.63 13.74
CA ALA A 243 4.97 -22.05 13.70
C ALA A 243 4.62 -22.70 12.35
N SER A 244 5.11 -22.15 11.23
CA SER A 244 4.90 -22.71 9.88
C SER A 244 5.54 -24.08 9.69
N VAL A 245 6.70 -24.34 10.32
CA VAL A 245 7.36 -25.66 10.28
C VAL A 245 6.55 -26.69 11.07
N ARG A 246 6.07 -26.36 12.28
CA ARG A 246 5.26 -27.28 13.09
C ARG A 246 3.96 -27.71 12.39
N VAL A 247 3.28 -26.80 11.70
CA VAL A 247 2.06 -27.13 10.94
C VAL A 247 2.35 -28.09 9.78
N ARG A 248 3.56 -28.05 9.19
CA ARG A 248 3.96 -28.99 8.13
C ARG A 248 4.32 -30.38 8.68
N ASP A 249 4.92 -30.43 9.87
CA ASP A 249 5.27 -31.69 10.54
C ASP A 249 4.03 -32.43 11.09
N GLU A 250 2.95 -31.70 11.39
CA GLU A 250 1.67 -32.25 11.87
C GLU A 250 0.66 -32.57 10.75
N ALA A 251 0.96 -32.20 9.50
CA ALA A 251 0.12 -32.56 8.38
C ALA A 251 0.28 -34.07 8.07
N PRO A 252 -0.79 -34.88 8.10
CA PRO A 252 -0.68 -36.30 7.78
C PRO A 252 -0.12 -36.45 6.36
N PRO A 253 0.84 -37.37 6.13
CA PRO A 253 1.35 -37.62 4.81
C PRO A 253 0.17 -38.05 3.94
N TYR A 254 -0.04 -37.32 2.85
CA TYR A 254 -1.13 -37.50 1.89
C TYR A 254 -1.54 -38.97 1.76
N ALA A 255 -2.80 -39.28 2.10
CA ALA A 255 -3.41 -40.54 1.71
C ALA A 255 -3.36 -40.61 0.18
N ALA A 256 -2.67 -41.62 -0.34
CA ALA A 256 -2.63 -41.91 -1.76
C ALA A 256 -4.06 -41.96 -2.29
N ARG A 257 -4.39 -41.13 -3.27
CA ARG A 257 -5.66 -41.21 -3.99
C ARG A 257 -5.67 -42.54 -4.74
N THR A 258 -6.43 -43.50 -4.24
CA THR A 258 -6.92 -44.64 -5.02
C THR A 258 -8.20 -44.19 -5.72
N GLY A 259 -8.21 -44.27 -7.05
CA GLY A 259 -9.32 -43.90 -7.92
C GLY A 259 -8.86 -43.76 -9.36
#